data_AF-A0A9E0XFP5-F1
#
_entry.id   AF-A0A9E0XFP5-F1
#
_cell.length_a   1.000
_cell.length_b   1.000
_cell.length_c   1.000
_cell.angle_alpha   90.00
_cell.angle_beta   90.00
_cell.angle_gamma   90.00
#
_symmetry.space_group_name_H-M   'P 1'
#
loop_
_entity.id
_entity.type
_entity.pdbx_description
1 polymer ?
#
loop_
_entity_poly.entity_id
_entity_poly.type
_entity_poly.pdbx_seq_one_letter_code
_entity_poly.pdbx_strand_id
1 'polypeptide(L)'
;MPSLRLSDPAQEGKFSVSKWLKHQVLLDVAEMEELCRHLAPFAFYNVSEITSLDDLQLPLEQFLKSYQEYIDILKAGKIPLDRRLQRHLSCALSSDENALYAHAVSEKFMAKPIKPLVQMQQHRFFPSKTAGTINPMVMSRESVHWGVQLSYPQIFFDGANGVYSKVSDEQLFPNTALFTKCVKWLRSNTVPTTFLWEDKRISTPLRLGKECFSWIHHHLQLKEQGITVHVY
;
A
#
# COMPACT_ATOMS: atom_id res chain seq x y z
N MET A 1 -4.94 -18.11 -18.26
CA MET A 1 -6.39 -18.14 -17.97
C MET A 1 -6.65 -17.10 -16.91
N PRO A 2 -7.74 -16.31 -16.99
CA PRO A 2 -8.02 -15.29 -15.99
C PRO A 2 -8.22 -15.96 -14.62
N SER A 3 -7.47 -15.54 -13.60
CA SER A 3 -7.46 -16.18 -12.27
C SER A 3 -8.74 -15.94 -11.48
N LEU A 4 -9.45 -14.84 -11.75
CA LEU A 4 -10.63 -14.47 -10.97
C LEU A 4 -11.94 -14.97 -11.59
N ARG A 5 -12.78 -15.59 -10.75
CA ARG A 5 -14.16 -15.93 -11.09
C ARG A 5 -14.96 -14.66 -11.41
N LEU A 6 -15.77 -14.70 -12.46
CA LEU A 6 -16.74 -13.66 -12.78
C LEU A 6 -17.91 -13.69 -11.78
N SER A 7 -18.28 -12.54 -11.23
CA SER A 7 -19.47 -12.39 -10.38
C SER A 7 -19.94 -10.94 -10.27
N ASP A 8 -20.96 -10.67 -9.47
CA ASP A 8 -21.53 -9.35 -9.25
C ASP A 8 -21.93 -9.09 -7.77
N PRO A 9 -22.10 -7.82 -7.37
CA PRO A 9 -22.48 -7.47 -6.01
C PRO A 9 -23.87 -7.99 -5.56
N ALA A 10 -24.77 -8.35 -6.47
CA ALA A 10 -26.06 -8.92 -6.10
C ALA A 10 -25.92 -10.38 -5.63
N GLN A 11 -24.92 -11.09 -6.16
CA GLN A 11 -24.58 -12.45 -5.73
C GLN A 11 -23.66 -12.48 -4.51
N GLU A 12 -22.57 -11.69 -4.54
CA GLU A 12 -21.52 -11.74 -3.49
C GLU A 12 -21.83 -10.83 -2.28
N GLY A 13 -22.77 -9.91 -2.42
CA GLY A 13 -23.04 -8.88 -1.43
C GLY A 13 -22.00 -7.75 -1.44
N LYS A 14 -22.34 -6.65 -0.75
CA LYS A 14 -21.46 -5.48 -0.64
C LYS A 14 -20.40 -5.68 0.45
N PHE A 15 -19.13 -5.72 0.07
CA PHE A 15 -18.02 -5.62 1.01
C PHE A 15 -17.68 -4.15 1.32
N SER A 16 -17.59 -3.77 2.59
CA SER A 16 -17.09 -2.44 2.98
C SER A 16 -16.33 -2.49 4.29
N VAL A 17 -15.34 -1.61 4.46
CA VAL A 17 -14.44 -1.63 5.62
C VAL A 17 -14.64 -0.38 6.46
N SER A 18 -14.91 -0.55 7.75
CA SER A 18 -15.12 0.56 8.68
C SER A 18 -13.84 0.96 9.43
N LYS A 19 -12.91 0.01 9.64
CA LYS A 19 -11.67 0.26 10.36
C LYS A 19 -10.48 -0.46 9.73
N TRP A 20 -9.37 0.26 9.59
CA TRP A 20 -8.13 -0.22 8.95
C TRP A 20 -6.95 -0.19 9.92
N LEU A 21 -6.13 -1.24 9.91
CA LEU A 21 -4.72 -1.17 10.28
C LEU A 21 -3.95 -0.57 9.12
N LYS A 22 -2.93 0.25 9.41
CA LYS A 22 -2.13 0.92 8.38
C LYS A 22 -0.66 0.94 8.80
N HIS A 23 0.21 0.63 7.85
CA HIS A 23 1.66 0.75 7.98
C HIS A 23 2.20 1.50 6.75
N GLN A 24 2.83 2.64 7.00
CA GLN A 24 3.47 3.44 5.96
C GLN A 24 4.97 3.18 5.97
N VAL A 25 5.54 2.93 4.80
CA VAL A 25 6.95 2.60 4.69
C VAL A 25 7.55 3.09 3.38
N LEU A 26 8.77 3.62 3.46
CA LEU A 26 9.68 3.78 2.34
C LEU A 26 10.72 2.66 2.40
N LEU A 27 10.81 1.85 1.36
CA LEU A 27 11.82 0.80 1.20
C LEU A 27 12.65 1.12 -0.03
N ASP A 28 13.91 0.67 -0.06
CA ASP A 28 14.64 0.59 -1.33
C ASP A 28 14.17 -0.66 -2.10
N VAL A 29 14.65 -0.82 -3.33
CA VAL A 29 14.17 -1.86 -4.24
C VAL A 29 14.54 -3.25 -3.73
N ALA A 30 15.78 -3.45 -3.29
CA ALA A 30 16.24 -4.72 -2.71
C ALA A 30 15.38 -5.14 -1.50
N GLU A 31 14.99 -4.18 -0.67
CA GLU A 31 14.13 -4.43 0.50
C GLU A 31 12.69 -4.79 0.09
N MET A 32 12.15 -4.14 -0.94
CA MET A 32 10.83 -4.49 -1.48
C MET A 32 10.83 -5.88 -2.12
N GLU A 33 11.88 -6.25 -2.85
CA GLU A 33 12.07 -7.59 -3.39
C GLU A 33 12.15 -8.65 -2.29
N GLU A 34 12.91 -8.38 -1.22
CA GLU A 34 13.02 -9.27 -0.07
C GLU A 34 11.66 -9.42 0.65
N LEU A 35 10.93 -8.32 0.85
CA LEU A 35 9.58 -8.35 1.40
C LEU A 35 8.67 -9.23 0.55
N CYS A 36 8.64 -9.04 -0.77
CA CYS A 36 7.81 -9.86 -1.66
C CYS A 36 8.21 -11.35 -1.57
N ARG A 37 9.52 -11.66 -1.53
CA ARG A 37 9.99 -13.04 -1.36
C ARG A 37 9.55 -13.64 -0.03
N HIS A 38 9.58 -12.86 1.04
CA HIS A 38 9.16 -13.28 2.38
C HIS A 38 7.65 -13.53 2.49
N LEU A 39 6.85 -12.76 1.75
CA LEU A 39 5.39 -12.87 1.76
C LEU A 39 4.85 -14.00 0.87
N ALA A 40 5.65 -14.53 -0.05
CA ALA A 40 5.23 -15.57 -0.97
C ALA A 40 4.68 -16.83 -0.24
N PRO A 41 3.66 -17.51 -0.80
CA PRO A 41 2.95 -17.19 -2.05
C PRO A 41 1.85 -16.12 -1.86
N PHE A 42 1.75 -15.19 -2.82
CA PHE A 42 0.64 -14.24 -2.96
C PHE A 42 0.59 -13.71 -4.40
N ALA A 43 -0.50 -13.03 -4.75
CA ALA A 43 -0.65 -12.29 -5.99
C ALA A 43 -1.12 -10.85 -5.76
N PHE A 44 -0.79 -9.95 -6.69
CA PHE A 44 -1.29 -8.58 -6.72
C PHE A 44 -2.52 -8.49 -7.63
N TYR A 45 -3.52 -7.75 -7.17
CA TYR A 45 -4.78 -7.53 -7.89
C TYR A 45 -5.08 -6.04 -8.01
N ASN A 46 -5.42 -5.57 -9.20
CA ASN A 46 -5.91 -4.23 -9.43
C ASN A 46 -7.35 -4.09 -8.93
N VAL A 47 -7.49 -3.50 -7.75
CA VAL A 47 -8.78 -3.21 -7.09
C VAL A 47 -9.18 -1.74 -7.20
N SER A 48 -8.43 -0.94 -7.97
CA SER A 48 -8.53 0.53 -7.97
C SER A 48 -9.03 1.10 -9.29
N GLU A 49 -8.90 0.38 -10.40
CA GLU A 49 -9.31 0.84 -11.72
C GLU A 49 -10.10 -0.23 -12.50
N ILE A 50 -10.90 0.24 -13.46
CA ILE A 50 -11.59 -0.61 -14.43
C ILE A 50 -10.63 -0.90 -15.59
N THR A 51 -10.30 -2.17 -15.81
CA THR A 51 -9.27 -2.62 -16.76
C THR A 51 -9.70 -3.89 -17.51
N SER A 52 -8.85 -4.42 -18.39
CA SER A 52 -9.11 -5.71 -19.04
C SER A 52 -9.06 -6.86 -18.02
N LEU A 53 -9.67 -8.00 -18.35
CA LEU A 53 -9.68 -9.17 -17.45
C LEU A 53 -8.25 -9.69 -17.20
N ASP A 54 -7.40 -9.67 -18.22
CA ASP A 54 -6.00 -10.11 -18.15
C ASP A 54 -5.13 -9.16 -17.33
N ASP A 55 -5.53 -7.89 -17.20
CA ASP A 55 -4.83 -6.87 -16.40
C ASP A 55 -5.32 -6.78 -14.93
N LEU A 56 -6.30 -7.61 -14.52
CA LEU A 56 -6.76 -7.61 -13.13
C LEU A 56 -5.71 -8.13 -12.16
N GLN A 57 -4.89 -9.08 -12.59
CA GLN A 57 -3.77 -9.58 -11.83
C GLN A 57 -2.49 -8.90 -12.31
N LEU A 58 -1.77 -8.25 -11.39
CA LEU A 58 -0.50 -7.59 -11.69
C LEU A 58 0.64 -8.60 -11.42
N PRO A 59 1.43 -8.99 -12.43
CA PRO A 59 2.59 -9.84 -12.23
C PRO A 59 3.60 -9.19 -11.25
N LEU A 60 4.19 -9.99 -10.37
CA LEU A 60 5.19 -9.52 -9.38
C LEU A 60 6.35 -8.78 -10.07
N GLU A 61 6.85 -9.30 -11.18
CA GLU A 61 7.93 -8.66 -11.94
C GLU A 61 7.54 -7.28 -12.47
N GLN A 62 6.29 -7.13 -12.93
CA GLN A 62 5.78 -5.85 -13.42
C GLN A 62 5.59 -4.86 -12.27
N PHE A 63 5.12 -5.33 -11.11
CA PHE A 63 5.06 -4.53 -9.89
C PHE A 63 6.46 -4.04 -9.49
N LEU A 64 7.44 -4.94 -9.36
CA LEU A 64 8.80 -4.62 -8.95
C LEU A 64 9.48 -3.65 -9.91
N LYS A 65 9.27 -3.82 -11.22
CA LYS A 65 9.76 -2.86 -12.23
C LYS A 65 9.20 -1.45 -12.02
N SER A 66 7.91 -1.34 -11.74
CA SER A 66 7.29 -0.04 -11.43
C SER A 66 7.73 0.51 -10.08
N TYR A 67 7.97 -0.34 -9.08
CA TYR A 67 8.53 0.08 -7.80
C TYR A 67 9.95 0.62 -7.94
N GLN A 68 10.81 -0.07 -8.69
CA GLN A 68 12.17 0.37 -9.03
C GLN A 68 12.16 1.76 -9.67
N GLU A 69 11.32 1.94 -10.71
CA GLU A 69 11.19 3.22 -11.39
C GLU A 69 10.70 4.33 -10.46
N TYR A 70 9.75 4.02 -9.57
CA TYR A 70 9.30 4.95 -8.53
C TYR A 70 10.46 5.39 -7.62
N ILE A 71 11.29 4.46 -7.14
CA ILE A 71 12.44 4.75 -6.28
C ILE A 71 13.52 5.53 -7.04
N ASP A 72 13.79 5.20 -8.30
CA ASP A 72 14.76 5.91 -9.13
C ASP A 72 14.36 7.37 -9.35
N ILE A 73 13.07 7.62 -9.57
CA ILE A 73 12.53 8.98 -9.67
C ILE A 73 12.77 9.77 -8.37
N LEU A 74 12.51 9.16 -7.21
CA LEU A 74 12.77 9.81 -5.92
C LEU A 74 14.26 10.09 -5.69
N LYS A 75 15.13 9.10 -5.97
CA LYS A 75 16.59 9.23 -5.89
C LYS A 75 17.14 10.31 -6.81
N ALA A 76 16.54 10.46 -8.00
CA ALA A 76 16.86 11.52 -8.96
C ALA A 76 16.32 12.90 -8.55
N GLY A 77 15.67 13.03 -7.39
CA GLY A 77 15.10 14.29 -6.93
C GLY A 77 13.91 14.74 -7.79
N LYS A 78 13.11 13.81 -8.31
CA LYS A 78 11.93 14.10 -9.12
C LYS A 78 10.66 13.61 -8.43
N ILE A 79 9.51 14.12 -8.85
CA ILE A 79 8.20 13.73 -8.32
C ILE A 79 7.59 12.64 -9.20
N PRO A 80 7.20 11.47 -8.66
CA PRO A 80 6.61 10.39 -9.44
C PRO A 80 5.14 10.67 -9.75
N LEU A 81 4.90 11.33 -10.90
CA LEU A 81 3.57 11.71 -11.39
C LEU A 81 3.01 10.77 -12.46
N ASP A 82 3.75 9.72 -12.86
CA ASP A 82 3.29 8.74 -13.86
C ASP A 82 2.07 7.96 -13.33
N ARG A 83 0.96 8.04 -14.07
CA ARG A 83 -0.30 7.35 -13.78
C ARG A 83 -0.14 5.82 -13.73
N ARG A 84 0.73 5.25 -14.56
CA ARG A 84 1.01 3.81 -14.54
C ARG A 84 1.64 3.39 -13.20
N LEU A 85 2.57 4.19 -12.67
CA LEU A 85 3.16 3.93 -11.36
C LEU A 85 2.10 3.98 -10.26
N GLN A 86 1.26 5.02 -10.27
CA GLN A 86 0.16 5.15 -9.31
C GLN A 86 -0.78 3.93 -9.35
N ARG A 87 -1.10 3.44 -10.55
CA ARG A 87 -1.92 2.24 -10.75
C ARG A 87 -1.25 0.99 -10.18
N HIS A 88 0.03 0.74 -10.47
CA HIS A 88 0.73 -0.46 -9.99
C HIS A 88 1.01 -0.40 -8.48
N LEU A 89 1.16 0.80 -7.93
CA LEU A 89 1.30 1.01 -6.49
C LEU A 89 -0.06 1.12 -5.78
N SER A 90 -1.18 0.88 -6.46
CA SER A 90 -2.55 0.87 -5.93
C SER A 90 -3.21 -0.47 -6.24
N CYS A 91 -2.93 -1.47 -5.41
CA CYS A 91 -3.36 -2.85 -5.62
C CYS A 91 -3.67 -3.55 -4.29
N ALA A 92 -4.34 -4.69 -4.36
CA ALA A 92 -4.51 -5.59 -3.23
C ALA A 92 -3.57 -6.79 -3.35
N LEU A 93 -3.07 -7.28 -2.22
CA LEU A 93 -2.34 -8.53 -2.12
C LEU A 93 -3.28 -9.59 -1.54
N SER A 94 -3.28 -10.78 -2.13
CA SER A 94 -4.00 -11.94 -1.60
C SER A 94 -3.18 -13.22 -1.74
N SER A 95 -3.26 -14.06 -0.72
CA SER A 95 -2.79 -15.45 -0.73
C SER A 95 -3.88 -16.45 -1.18
N ASP A 96 -5.11 -15.97 -1.34
CA ASP A 96 -6.28 -16.74 -1.79
C ASP A 96 -6.97 -16.02 -2.94
N GLU A 97 -7.03 -16.62 -4.12
CA GLU A 97 -7.70 -16.05 -5.30
C GLU A 97 -9.22 -15.94 -5.08
N ASN A 98 -9.79 -16.82 -4.24
CA ASN A 98 -11.22 -16.82 -3.90
C ASN A 98 -11.60 -15.68 -2.92
N ALA A 99 -10.63 -14.88 -2.48
CA ALA A 99 -10.91 -13.68 -1.70
C ALA A 99 -11.41 -12.52 -2.58
N LEU A 100 -11.38 -12.67 -3.91
CA LEU A 100 -11.82 -11.68 -4.89
C LEU A 100 -12.67 -12.30 -5.99
N TYR A 101 -13.39 -11.44 -6.71
CA TYR A 101 -14.03 -11.77 -7.97
C TYR A 101 -13.82 -10.66 -8.99
N ALA A 102 -13.97 -10.99 -10.27
CA ALA A 102 -13.99 -10.04 -11.37
C ALA A 102 -15.42 -9.56 -11.62
N HIS A 103 -15.67 -8.27 -11.45
CA HIS A 103 -16.96 -7.64 -11.72
C HIS A 103 -16.93 -6.95 -13.08
N ALA A 104 -17.85 -7.33 -13.98
CA ALA A 104 -18.00 -6.68 -15.28
C ALA A 104 -18.62 -5.29 -15.14
N VAL A 105 -17.96 -4.30 -15.73
CA VAL A 105 -18.42 -2.92 -15.87
C VAL A 105 -18.39 -2.59 -17.35
N SER A 106 -19.51 -2.83 -18.04
CA SER A 106 -19.60 -2.85 -19.51
C SER A 106 -18.63 -3.89 -20.09
N GLU A 107 -17.75 -3.52 -21.02
CA GLU A 107 -16.77 -4.42 -21.67
C GLU A 107 -15.46 -4.62 -20.86
N LYS A 108 -15.37 -4.00 -19.68
CA LYS A 108 -14.17 -4.04 -18.82
C LYS A 108 -14.51 -4.64 -17.46
N PHE A 109 -13.49 -4.85 -16.63
CA PHE A 109 -13.61 -5.54 -15.36
C PHE A 109 -12.94 -4.75 -14.22
N MET A 110 -13.41 -4.99 -13.00
CA MET A 110 -12.80 -4.49 -11.77
C MET A 110 -12.75 -5.63 -10.75
N ALA A 111 -11.60 -5.85 -10.12
CA ALA A 111 -11.51 -6.82 -9.04
C ALA A 111 -12.20 -6.27 -7.78
N LYS A 112 -13.06 -7.08 -7.16
CA LYS A 112 -13.81 -6.73 -5.96
C LYS A 112 -13.53 -7.75 -4.85
N PRO A 113 -13.32 -7.30 -3.61
CA PRO A 113 -13.10 -8.21 -2.48
C PRO A 113 -14.41 -8.90 -2.06
N ILE A 114 -14.29 -10.19 -1.73
CA ILE A 114 -15.28 -10.98 -0.98
C ILE A 114 -14.83 -11.09 0.47
N LYS A 115 -13.51 -11.22 0.70
CA LYS A 115 -12.89 -11.32 2.01
C LYS A 115 -11.90 -10.17 2.25
N PRO A 116 -11.49 -9.91 3.50
CA PRO A 116 -10.43 -8.96 3.80
C PRO A 116 -9.14 -9.21 3.00
N LEU A 117 -8.63 -8.16 2.37
CA LEU A 117 -7.39 -8.16 1.58
C LEU A 117 -6.36 -7.22 2.21
N VAL A 118 -5.08 -7.47 1.96
CA VAL A 118 -4.03 -6.47 2.24
C VAL A 118 -4.04 -5.44 1.12
N GLN A 119 -4.47 -4.22 1.40
CA GLN A 119 -4.46 -3.13 0.43
C GLN A 119 -3.13 -2.38 0.46
N MET A 120 -2.53 -2.19 -0.71
CA MET A 120 -1.38 -1.33 -0.90
C MET A 120 -1.77 -0.12 -1.73
N GLN A 121 -1.36 1.05 -1.28
CA GLN A 121 -1.48 2.29 -2.05
C GLN A 121 -0.20 3.11 -1.91
N GLN A 122 0.12 3.91 -2.91
CA GLN A 122 1.20 4.88 -2.80
C GLN A 122 0.94 5.83 -1.62
N HIS A 123 1.94 6.01 -0.77
CA HIS A 123 1.85 6.86 0.41
C HIS A 123 2.47 8.23 0.16
N ARG A 124 1.78 9.25 0.68
CA ARG A 124 2.25 10.61 0.78
C ARG A 124 1.82 11.22 2.10
N PHE A 125 2.53 12.23 2.57
CA PHE A 125 2.13 13.02 3.72
C PHE A 125 2.27 14.52 3.44
N PHE A 126 1.50 15.31 4.17
CA PHE A 126 1.56 16.77 4.10
C PHE A 126 2.05 17.33 5.44
N PRO A 127 3.17 18.06 5.44
CA PRO A 127 3.64 18.77 6.63
C PRO A 127 2.84 20.07 6.79
N SER A 128 2.00 20.15 7.82
CA SER A 128 1.19 21.34 8.12
C SER A 128 1.94 22.27 9.07
N LYS A 129 2.46 23.39 8.54
CA LYS A 129 3.23 24.37 9.35
C LYS A 129 2.38 24.99 10.45
N THR A 130 1.13 25.32 10.11
CA THR A 130 0.17 25.93 11.03
C THR A 130 -0.18 25.00 12.20
N ALA A 131 -0.29 23.70 11.95
CA ALA A 131 -0.59 22.72 13.00
C ALA A 131 0.67 22.15 13.67
N GLY A 132 1.85 22.31 13.06
CA GLY A 132 3.07 21.63 13.49
C GLY A 132 2.96 20.09 13.41
N THR A 133 2.14 19.56 12.51
CA THR A 133 1.84 18.13 12.38
C THR A 133 2.07 17.61 10.97
N ILE A 134 2.22 16.29 10.87
CA ILE A 134 2.33 15.57 9.60
C ILE A 134 1.05 14.79 9.37
N ASN A 135 0.37 15.11 8.27
CA ASN A 135 -0.95 14.58 7.94
C ASN A 135 -0.83 13.55 6.80
N PRO A 136 -1.21 12.28 7.01
CA PRO A 136 -1.09 11.26 5.98
C PRO A 136 -2.13 11.44 4.87
N MET A 137 -1.78 11.03 3.65
CA MET A 137 -2.67 10.92 2.49
C MET A 137 -3.36 12.23 2.05
N VAL A 138 -2.83 13.40 2.43
CA VAL A 138 -3.35 14.69 1.96
C VAL A 138 -3.02 14.89 0.47
N MET A 139 -4.01 15.33 -0.29
CA MET A 139 -3.95 15.55 -1.74
C MET A 139 -3.49 16.99 -2.03
N SER A 140 -2.23 17.31 -1.74
CA SER A 140 -1.65 18.63 -2.02
C SER A 140 -0.45 18.50 -2.98
N ARG A 141 -0.15 19.57 -3.72
CA ARG A 141 1.10 19.69 -4.48
C ARG A 141 2.32 19.74 -3.57
N GLU A 142 2.13 20.17 -2.34
CA GLU A 142 3.16 20.26 -1.30
C GLU A 142 3.34 18.94 -0.52
N SER A 143 2.55 17.90 -0.85
CA SER A 143 2.67 16.60 -0.19
C SER A 143 3.97 15.90 -0.60
N VAL A 144 4.68 15.37 0.40
CA VAL A 144 5.89 14.57 0.22
C VAL A 144 5.49 13.13 -0.11
N HIS A 145 6.03 12.59 -1.20
CA HIS A 145 5.90 11.19 -1.57
C HIS A 145 6.84 10.34 -0.71
N TRP A 146 6.34 9.23 -0.13
CA TRP A 146 7.07 8.49 0.92
C TRP A 146 7.03 6.95 0.73
N GLY A 147 6.70 6.46 -0.46
CA GLY A 147 6.69 5.02 -0.74
C GLY A 147 5.27 4.47 -0.72
N VAL A 148 5.00 3.46 0.12
CA VAL A 148 3.72 2.73 0.12
C VAL A 148 3.08 2.67 1.50
N GLN A 149 1.75 2.56 1.51
CA GLN A 149 0.97 2.25 2.69
C GLN A 149 0.31 0.89 2.49
N LEU A 150 0.61 -0.04 3.39
CA LEU A 150 -0.04 -1.34 3.51
C LEU A 150 -1.15 -1.24 4.56
N SER A 151 -2.35 -1.68 4.21
CA SER A 151 -3.54 -1.57 5.05
C SER A 151 -4.28 -2.89 5.12
N TYR A 152 -4.87 -3.20 6.26
CA TYR A 152 -5.66 -4.42 6.45
C TYR A 152 -6.93 -4.14 7.27
N PRO A 153 -8.09 -4.69 6.89
CA PRO A 153 -9.33 -4.48 7.64
C PRO A 153 -9.24 -5.03 9.07
N GLN A 154 -9.67 -4.24 10.06
CA GLN A 154 -9.97 -4.74 11.41
C GLN A 154 -11.45 -5.07 11.57
N ILE A 155 -12.31 -4.27 10.94
CA ILE A 155 -13.76 -4.41 10.98
C ILE A 155 -14.27 -4.16 9.57
N PHE A 156 -15.08 -5.07 9.06
CA PHE A 156 -15.72 -4.97 7.76
C PHE A 156 -17.19 -5.39 7.85
N PHE A 157 -17.98 -4.91 6.91
CA PHE A 157 -19.36 -5.32 6.68
C PHE A 157 -19.37 -6.39 5.58
N ASP A 158 -19.90 -7.55 5.93
CA ASP A 158 -20.20 -8.63 5.01
C ASP A 158 -21.63 -8.45 4.49
N GLY A 159 -21.75 -7.97 3.26
CA GLY A 159 -23.06 -7.73 2.65
C GLY A 159 -23.83 -8.99 2.29
N ALA A 160 -23.21 -10.17 2.20
CA ALA A 160 -23.93 -11.42 1.97
C ALA A 160 -24.71 -11.83 3.22
N ASN A 161 -24.12 -11.62 4.40
CA ASN A 161 -24.70 -11.98 5.70
C ASN A 161 -25.34 -10.79 6.43
N GLY A 162 -25.12 -9.56 5.97
CA GLY A 162 -25.65 -8.34 6.58
C GLY A 162 -25.03 -7.99 7.94
N VAL A 163 -23.81 -8.45 8.23
CA VAL A 163 -23.17 -8.32 9.56
C VAL A 163 -21.83 -7.59 9.52
N TYR A 164 -21.51 -6.88 10.60
CA TYR A 164 -20.17 -6.37 10.84
C TYR A 164 -19.34 -7.43 11.56
N SER A 165 -18.23 -7.83 10.95
CA SER A 165 -17.32 -8.83 11.49
C SER A 165 -15.97 -8.21 11.82
N LYS A 166 -15.42 -8.60 12.98
CA LYS A 166 -14.03 -8.30 13.34
C LYS A 166 -13.13 -9.33 12.66
N VAL A 167 -12.04 -8.86 12.07
CA VAL A 167 -11.02 -9.72 11.50
C VAL A 167 -10.13 -10.21 12.64
N SER A 168 -10.44 -11.38 13.19
CA SER A 168 -9.70 -11.98 14.31
C SER A 168 -9.38 -13.47 14.13
N ASP A 169 -9.98 -14.14 13.15
CA ASP A 169 -9.79 -15.57 12.90
C ASP A 169 -8.99 -15.79 11.60
N GLU A 170 -7.79 -16.37 11.71
CA GLU A 170 -6.91 -16.64 10.57
C GLU A 170 -7.45 -17.73 9.64
N GLN A 171 -8.29 -18.65 10.14
CA GLN A 171 -8.89 -19.71 9.32
C GLN A 171 -9.97 -19.16 8.40
N LEU A 172 -10.73 -18.17 8.87
CA LEU A 172 -11.78 -17.52 8.08
C LEU A 172 -11.23 -16.44 7.15
N PHE A 173 -10.11 -15.82 7.53
CA PHE A 173 -9.52 -14.68 6.82
C PHE A 173 -8.09 -15.00 6.38
N PRO A 174 -7.89 -15.65 5.22
CA PRO A 174 -6.58 -16.18 4.80
C PRO A 174 -5.48 -15.12 4.73
N ASN A 175 -5.84 -13.88 4.40
CA ASN A 175 -4.89 -12.78 4.31
C ASN A 175 -4.46 -12.19 5.66
N THR A 176 -5.00 -12.68 6.79
CA THR A 176 -4.52 -12.29 8.13
C THR A 176 -3.09 -12.74 8.33
N ALA A 177 -2.77 -14.00 7.98
CA ALA A 177 -1.42 -14.53 8.07
C ALA A 177 -0.44 -13.76 7.16
N LEU A 178 -0.87 -13.41 5.95
CA LEU A 178 -0.11 -12.58 5.00
C LEU A 178 0.22 -11.21 5.61
N PHE A 179 -0.78 -10.52 6.18
CA PHE A 179 -0.58 -9.23 6.83
C PHE A 179 0.32 -9.32 8.08
N THR A 180 0.12 -10.34 8.91
CA THR A 180 0.93 -10.57 10.11
C THR A 180 2.40 -10.79 9.75
N LYS A 181 2.69 -11.61 8.72
CA LYS A 181 4.05 -11.78 8.19
C LYS A 181 4.63 -10.45 7.70
N CYS A 182 3.86 -9.67 6.96
CA CYS A 182 4.27 -8.35 6.48
C CYS A 182 4.64 -7.40 7.64
N VAL A 183 3.79 -7.30 8.66
CA VAL A 183 4.05 -6.42 9.81
C VAL A 183 5.29 -6.88 10.58
N LYS A 184 5.48 -8.20 10.75
CA LYS A 184 6.67 -8.75 11.42
C LYS A 184 7.95 -8.42 10.64
N TRP A 185 7.93 -8.57 9.31
CA TRP A 185 9.06 -8.22 8.45
C TRP A 185 9.38 -6.73 8.54
N LEU A 186 8.37 -5.85 8.40
CA LEU A 186 8.54 -4.40 8.50
C LEU A 186 9.12 -3.97 9.86
N ARG A 187 8.70 -4.62 10.95
CA ARG A 187 9.24 -4.32 12.28
C ARG A 187 10.71 -4.69 12.44
N SER A 188 11.15 -5.75 11.76
CA SER A 188 12.50 -6.32 11.90
C SER A 188 13.51 -5.67 10.96
N ASN A 189 13.06 -5.25 9.77
CA ASN A 189 13.95 -4.82 8.68
C ASN A 189 13.97 -3.31 8.44
N THR A 190 13.06 -2.56 9.07
CA THR A 190 13.00 -1.09 8.92
C THR A 190 13.06 -0.41 10.28
N VAL A 191 13.20 0.90 10.30
CA VAL A 191 13.19 1.71 11.54
C VAL A 191 12.04 2.72 11.54
N PRO A 192 11.49 3.08 12.72
CA PRO A 192 10.60 4.23 12.84
C PRO A 192 11.29 5.52 12.40
N THR A 193 10.56 6.40 11.73
CA THR A 193 11.10 7.67 11.21
C THR A 193 10.75 8.81 12.15
N THR A 194 11.77 9.52 12.64
CA THR A 194 11.60 10.82 13.29
C THR A 194 12.06 11.91 12.33
N PHE A 195 11.27 12.97 12.19
CA PHE A 195 11.65 14.14 11.43
C PHE A 195 12.14 15.25 12.33
N LEU A 196 13.16 15.98 11.89
CA LEU A 196 13.53 17.28 12.41
C LEU A 196 12.93 18.34 11.49
N TRP A 197 12.05 19.17 12.03
CA TRP A 197 11.34 20.22 11.30
C TRP A 197 11.15 21.44 12.18
N GLU A 198 11.62 22.61 11.73
CA GLU A 198 11.58 23.87 12.52
C GLU A 198 12.13 23.67 13.96
N ASP A 199 13.31 23.03 14.06
CA ASP A 199 14.00 22.67 15.31
C ASP A 199 13.23 21.73 16.25
N LYS A 200 12.10 21.18 15.80
CA LYS A 200 11.28 20.21 16.55
C LYS A 200 11.49 18.80 16.03
N ARG A 201 11.54 17.85 16.96
CA ARG A 201 11.49 16.41 16.65
C ARG A 201 10.05 15.96 16.58
N ILE A 202 9.65 15.45 15.41
CA ILE A 202 8.31 14.93 15.15
C ILE A 202 8.41 13.41 14.97
N SER A 203 7.91 12.67 15.96
CA SER A 203 7.77 11.22 15.84
C SER A 203 6.60 10.89 14.91
N THR A 204 6.81 9.96 13.98
CA THR A 204 5.81 9.57 12.99
C THR A 204 5.56 8.07 12.99
N PRO A 205 4.37 7.62 12.53
CA PRO A 205 4.14 6.20 12.29
C PRO A 205 4.88 5.67 11.05
N LEU A 206 5.55 6.55 10.29
CA LEU A 206 6.26 6.20 9.08
C LEU A 206 7.50 5.37 9.41
N ARG A 207 7.80 4.42 8.53
CA ARG A 207 8.98 3.58 8.62
C ARG A 207 9.90 3.81 7.43
N LEU A 208 11.19 3.62 7.65
CA LEU A 208 12.24 3.78 6.64
C LEU A 208 13.10 2.51 6.61
N GLY A 209 13.25 1.94 5.41
CA GLY A 209 14.20 0.88 5.13
C GLY A 209 15.65 1.35 5.30
N LYS A 210 16.52 0.45 5.73
CA LYS A 210 17.92 0.76 6.04
C LYS A 210 18.70 1.12 4.78
N GLU A 211 18.37 0.49 3.66
CA GLU A 211 19.02 0.77 2.37
C GLU A 211 18.73 2.21 1.89
N CYS A 212 17.61 2.80 2.32
CA CYS A 212 17.29 4.18 2.02
C CYS A 212 18.21 5.21 2.69
N PHE A 213 18.94 4.85 3.75
CA PHE A 213 19.76 5.81 4.50
C PHE A 213 20.83 6.46 3.62
N SER A 214 21.33 5.74 2.61
CA SER A 214 22.34 6.23 1.67
C SER A 214 21.89 7.44 0.84
N TRP A 215 20.57 7.64 0.64
CA TRP A 215 20.05 8.67 -0.26
C TRP A 215 18.90 9.51 0.31
N ILE A 216 18.31 9.14 1.45
CA ILE A 216 17.14 9.83 2.00
C ILE A 216 17.38 11.32 2.26
N HIS A 217 18.63 11.70 2.61
CA HIS A 217 19.04 13.09 2.82
C HIS A 217 19.02 13.93 1.54
N HIS A 218 18.94 13.28 0.37
CA HIS A 218 18.85 13.92 -0.94
C HIS A 218 17.41 14.05 -1.47
N HIS A 219 16.41 13.54 -0.74
CA HIS A 219 15.01 13.57 -1.16
C HIS A 219 14.51 15.00 -1.37
N LEU A 220 14.20 15.37 -2.62
CA LEU A 220 13.88 16.74 -3.02
C LEU A 220 12.77 17.36 -2.17
N GLN A 221 11.62 16.69 -2.07
CA GLN A 221 10.45 17.26 -1.38
C GLN A 221 10.67 17.42 0.13
N LEU A 222 11.57 16.64 0.76
CA LEU A 222 11.91 16.85 2.17
C LEU A 222 12.75 18.13 2.32
N LYS A 223 13.74 18.32 1.43
CA LYS A 223 14.56 19.52 1.39
C LYS A 223 13.73 20.78 1.15
N GLU A 224 12.81 20.74 0.18
CA GLU A 224 11.91 21.86 -0.12
C GLU A 224 11.03 22.24 1.07
N GLN A 225 10.67 21.27 1.91
CA GLN A 225 9.89 21.48 3.13
C GLN A 225 10.74 21.80 4.36
N GLY A 226 12.07 21.81 4.24
CA GLY A 226 12.99 22.00 5.37
C GLY A 226 12.95 20.86 6.38
N ILE A 227 12.60 19.64 5.94
CA ILE A 227 12.49 18.45 6.78
C ILE A 227 13.76 17.61 6.65
N THR A 228 14.35 17.26 7.79
CA THR A 228 15.48 16.32 7.84
C THR A 228 15.05 15.02 8.51
N VAL A 229 15.55 13.88 8.00
CA VAL A 229 15.30 12.57 8.61
C VAL A 229 16.32 12.31 9.72
N HIS A 230 15.83 12.03 10.92
CA HIS A 230 16.63 11.60 12.05
C HIS A 230 16.45 10.10 12.27
N VAL A 231 17.50 9.34 11.96
CA VAL A 231 17.53 7.88 12.12
C VAL A 231 18.35 7.57 13.39
N TYR A 232 17.82 6.71 14.26
CA TYR A 232 18.53 6.20 15.45
C TYR A 232 19.04 4.78 15.19
#